data_AF-A0A3C0BAT1-F1
#
_entry.id   AF-A0A3C0BAT1-F1
#
_cell.length_a   1.000
_cell.length_b   1.000
_cell.length_c   1.000
_cell.angle_alpha   90.00
_cell.angle_beta   90.00
_cell.angle_gamma   90.00
#
_symmetry.space_group_name_H-M   'P 1'
#
loop_
_entity.id
_entity.type
_entity.pdbx_description
1 polymer ?
#
loop_
_entity_poly.entity_id
_entity_poly.type
_entity_poly.pdbx_seq_one_letter_code
_entity_poly.pdbx_strand_id
1 'polypeptide(L)' 'MSREGWKSDRGMIFTIFGPPTVVYHNATSEEWTYGEPGNPMSVRFLFILEVVPGLPADYRLIRSDSYRTPWHLNISNWRR' A
#
# COMPACT_ATOMS: atom_id res chain seq x y z
N MET A 1 12.43 -17.89 -9.03
CA MET A 1 12.17 -17.25 -10.33
C MET A 1 11.83 -15.79 -10.06
N SER A 2 12.72 -14.88 -10.48
CA SER A 2 12.53 -13.44 -10.37
C SER A 2 11.30 -13.04 -11.19
N ARG A 3 10.20 -12.63 -10.54
CA ARG A 3 9.12 -11.95 -11.24
C ARG A 3 9.68 -10.60 -11.68
N GLU A 4 9.61 -10.31 -12.97
CA GLU A 4 9.97 -8.99 -13.52
C GLU A 4 9.31 -7.89 -12.67
N GLY A 5 10.01 -6.78 -12.43
CA GLY A 5 9.58 -5.77 -11.44
C GLY A 5 8.12 -5.32 -11.61
N TRP A 6 7.63 -5.23 -12.86
CA TRP A 6 6.24 -4.88 -13.20
C TRP A 6 5.19 -5.91 -12.76
N LYS A 7 5.57 -7.16 -12.52
CA LYS A 7 4.70 -8.24 -12.03
C LYS A 7 4.61 -8.28 -10.49
N SER A 8 5.34 -7.41 -9.78
CA SER A 8 5.21 -7.26 -8.33
C SER A 8 4.10 -6.26 -8.00
N ASP A 9 3.50 -6.38 -6.81
CA ASP A 9 2.46 -5.44 -6.38
C ASP A 9 3.01 -4.00 -6.35
N ARG A 10 4.25 -3.80 -5.87
CA ARG A 10 4.93 -2.49 -5.87
C ARG A 10 5.11 -1.96 -7.29
N GLY A 11 5.57 -2.79 -8.23
CA GLY A 11 5.75 -2.39 -9.63
C GLY A 11 4.44 -2.02 -10.31
N MET A 12 3.36 -2.77 -10.04
CA MET A 12 2.03 -2.45 -10.55
C MET A 12 1.51 -1.11 -10.00
N ILE A 13 1.62 -0.88 -8.69
CA ILE A 13 1.23 0.40 -8.08
C ILE A 13 2.08 1.55 -8.63
N PHE A 14 3.40 1.38 -8.72
CA PHE A 14 4.31 2.39 -9.29
C PHE A 14 3.97 2.72 -10.75
N THR A 15 3.59 1.71 -11.55
CA THR A 15 3.23 1.90 -12.95
C THR A 15 1.93 2.69 -13.11
N ILE A 16 0.94 2.47 -12.23
CA ILE A 16 -0.37 3.11 -12.30
C ILE A 16 -0.36 4.51 -11.67
N PHE A 17 0.26 4.66 -10.50
CA PHE A 17 0.22 5.90 -9.71
C PHE A 17 1.47 6.75 -9.87
N GLY A 18 2.53 6.22 -10.49
CA GLY A 18 3.83 6.87 -10.53
C GLY A 18 4.56 6.83 -9.18
N PRO A 19 5.55 7.71 -8.98
CA PRO A 19 6.31 7.76 -7.73
C PRO A 19 5.42 8.24 -6.56
N PRO A 20 5.48 7.58 -5.39
CA PRO A 20 4.74 8.02 -4.21
C PRO A 20 5.28 9.34 -3.66
N THR A 21 4.41 10.09 -2.96
CA THR A 21 4.79 11.33 -2.28
C THR A 21 5.68 11.05 -1.08
N VAL A 22 5.35 10.01 -0.31
CA VAL A 22 6.13 9.56 0.86
C VAL A 22 6.21 8.04 0.87
N VAL A 23 7.40 7.54 1.23
CA VAL A 23 7.65 6.12 1.49
C VAL A 23 8.12 5.97 2.93
N TYR A 24 7.35 5.25 3.74
CA TYR A 24 7.81 4.78 5.04
C TYR A 24 8.28 3.33 4.89
N HIS A 25 9.51 3.04 5.29
CA HIS A 25 10.10 1.71 5.16
C HIS A 25 10.66 1.24 6.50
N ASN A 26 10.42 -0.03 6.83
CA ASN A 26 11.05 -0.71 7.96
C ASN A 26 11.44 -2.14 7.57
N ALA A 27 11.99 -2.89 8.53
CA ALA A 27 12.56 -4.21 8.27
C ALA A 27 11.59 -5.24 7.66
N THR A 28 10.27 -5.05 7.83
CA THR A 28 9.25 -6.03 7.42
C THR A 28 8.14 -5.43 6.58
N SER A 29 8.16 -4.12 6.29
CA SER A 29 7.08 -3.46 5.56
C SER A 29 7.52 -2.17 4.87
N GLU A 30 6.73 -1.77 3.89
CA GLU A 30 6.86 -0.53 3.17
C GLU A 30 5.47 0.07 2.96
N GLU A 31 5.27 1.32 3.35
CA GLU A 31 4.04 2.06 3.14
C GLU A 31 4.28 3.19 2.15
N TRP A 32 3.53 3.19 1.06
CA TRP A 32 3.54 4.24 0.05
C TRP A 32 2.32 5.13 0.21
N THR A 33 2.55 6.42 0.40
CA THR A 33 1.50 7.43 0.47
C THR A 33 1.52 8.30 -0.79
N TYR A 34 0.35 8.42 -1.42
CA TYR A 34 0.08 9.32 -2.53
C TYR A 34 -0.84 10.44 -2.03
N GLY A 35 -0.36 11.68 -2.12
CA GLY A 35 -1.00 12.85 -1.52
C GLY A 35 -0.31 13.27 -0.22
N GLU A 36 -0.95 14.19 0.51
CA GLU A 36 -0.36 14.79 1.71
C GLU A 36 -0.48 13.86 2.93
N PRO A 37 0.61 13.56 3.65
CA PRO A 37 0.55 12.75 4.87
C PRO A 37 -0.40 13.34 5.92
N GLY A 38 -1.25 12.49 6.50
CA GLY A 38 -2.28 12.92 7.47
C GLY A 38 -3.56 13.46 6.83
N ASN A 39 -3.58 13.69 5.51
CA ASN A 39 -4.80 14.04 4.79
C ASN A 39 -5.70 12.82 4.62
N PRO A 40 -6.98 12.86 5.03
CA PRO A 40 -7.93 11.75 4.85
C PRO A 40 -8.15 11.33 3.38
N MET A 41 -7.87 12.22 2.43
CA MET A 41 -7.98 11.96 0.99
C MET A 41 -6.72 11.33 0.40
N SER A 42 -5.64 11.16 1.18
CA SER A 42 -4.44 10.47 0.73
C SER A 42 -4.69 8.98 0.53
N VAL A 43 -4.06 8.41 -0.50
CA VAL A 43 -4.10 6.98 -0.77
C VAL A 43 -2.87 6.35 -0.18
N ARG A 44 -3.05 5.26 0.59
CA ARG A 44 -1.97 4.52 1.23
C ARG A 44 -1.97 3.07 0.79
N PHE A 45 -0.81 2.57 0.38
CA PHE A 45 -0.57 1.17 0.07
C PHE A 45 0.44 0.60 1.04
N LEU A 46 0.06 -0.44 1.78
CA LEU A 46 0.94 -1.13 2.71
C LEU A 46 1.41 -2.44 2.07
N PHE A 47 2.71 -2.56 1.89
CA PHE A 47 3.39 -3.77 1.46
C PHE A 47 4.06 -4.42 2.67
N ILE A 48 3.85 -5.72 2.86
CA ILE A 48 4.53 -6.49 3.90
C ILE A 48 5.50 -7.49 3.26
N LEU A 49 6.67 -7.65 3.88
CA LEU A 49 7.61 -8.69 3.50
C LEU A 49 7.03 -10.04 3.93
N GLU A 50 6.72 -10.86 2.94
CA GLU A 50 6.26 -12.21 3.15
C GLU A 50 7.43 -13.18 2.95
N VAL A 51 7.71 -13.97 3.98
CA VAL A 51 8.74 -15.00 3.97
C VAL A 51 8.05 -16.35 3.98
N VAL A 52 8.07 -17.03 2.84
CA VAL A 52 7.52 -18.39 2.70
C VAL A 52 8.69 -19.38 2.60
N PRO A 53 8.71 -20.46 3.40
CA PRO A 53 9.76 -21.47 3.32
C PRO A 53 9.92 -22.02 1.89
N GLY A 54 11.15 -21.99 1.37
CA GLY A 54 11.46 -22.49 0.02
C GLY A 54 11.19 -21.49 -1.11
N LEU A 55 10.73 -20.28 -0.81
CA LEU A 55 10.58 -19.19 -1.79
C LEU A 55 11.44 -17.97 -1.39
N PRO A 56 11.91 -17.18 -2.37
CA PRO A 56 12.49 -15.87 -2.07
C PRO A 56 11.49 -14.99 -1.34
N ALA A 57 11.95 -14.24 -0.35
CA ALA A 57 11.13 -13.25 0.33
C ALA A 57 10.68 -12.18 -0.68
N ASP A 58 9.41 -11.78 -0.61
CA ASP A 58 8.83 -10.79 -1.51
C ASP A 58 7.82 -9.90 -0.76
N TYR A 59 7.65 -8.68 -1.26
CA TYR A 59 6.67 -7.75 -0.71
C TYR A 59 5.30 -8.00 -1.32
N ARG A 60 4.32 -8.34 -0.48
CA ARG A 60 2.92 -8.44 -0.86
C ARG A 60 2.12 -7.24 -0.40
N LEU A 61 1.26 -6.74 -1.27
CA LEU A 61 0.28 -5.71 -0.91
C LEU A 61 -0.74 -6.30 0.06
N ILE A 62 -0.87 -5.68 1.24
CA ILE A 62 -1.98 -5.95 2.16
C ILE A 62 -3.26 -5.39 1.52
N ARG A 63 -4.06 -6.30 0.97
CA ARG A 63 -5.44 -6.02 0.59
C ARG A 63 -6.28 -6.10 1.86
N SER A 64 -6.43 -4.97 2.54
CA SER A 64 -7.23 -4.90 3.76
C SER A 64 -8.67 -4.49 3.43
N ASP A 65 -9.63 -5.32 3.82
CA ASP A 65 -11.05 -4.95 3.95
C ASP A 65 -11.27 -4.06 5.20
N SER A 66 -10.33 -4.11 6.16
CA SER A 66 -10.38 -3.43 7.45
C SER A 66 -10.08 -1.92 7.43
N TYR A 67 -9.66 -1.34 6.30
CA TYR A 67 -9.63 0.12 6.10
C TYR A 67 -10.99 0.70 5.65
N ARG A 68 -12.04 -0.12 5.49
CA ARG A 68 -13.40 0.39 5.27
C ARG A 68 -13.90 1.25 6.42
N THR A 69 -13.50 0.97 7.66
CA THR A 69 -14.10 1.59 8.86
C THR A 69 -13.86 3.12 8.96
N PRO A 70 -12.63 3.66 8.74
CA PRO A 70 -12.42 5.11 8.68
C PRO A 70 -13.01 5.78 7.43
N TRP A 71 -13.07 5.05 6.30
CA TRP A 71 -13.67 5.53 5.06
C TRP A 71 -15.19 5.74 5.20
N HIS A 72 -15.90 4.81 5.83
CA HIS A 72 -17.33 4.94 6.11
C HIS A 72 -17.65 6.02 7.15
N LEU A 73 -16.83 6.18 8.20
CA LEU A 73 -17.01 7.22 9.22
C LEU A 73 -16.88 8.64 8.65
N ASN A 74 -15.96 8.87 7.71
CA ASN A 74 -15.81 10.17 7.08
C ASN A 74 -16.96 10.50 6.13
N ILE A 75 -17.50 9.52 5.39
CA ILE A 75 -18.66 9.75 4.49
C ILE A 75 -19.93 10.11 5.28
N SER A 76 -20.13 9.57 6.49
CA SER A 76 -21.29 9.94 7.34
C SER A 76 -21.25 11.39 7.84
N ASN A 77 -20.06 11.99 8.02
CA ASN A 77 -19.94 13.38 8.46
C ASN A 77 -20.21 14.40 7.35
N TRP A 78 -20.19 13.97 6.08
CA TRP A 78 -20.42 14.84 4.92
C TRP A 78 -21.90 14.95 4.50
N ARG A 79 -22.82 14.27 5.20
CA ARG A 79 -24.28 14.37 4.98
C ARG A 79 -25.00 15.14 6.08
N ARG A 80 -24.27 15.94 6.86
CA ARG A 80 -24.84 16.90 7.80
C ARG A 80 -24.60 18.33 7.34
#